data_AF-A0A316XCW6-F1
#
_entry.id   AF-A0A316XCW6-F1
#
_cell.length_a   1.000
_cell.length_b   1.000
_cell.length_c   1.000
_cell.angle_alpha   90.00
_cell.angle_beta   90.00
_cell.angle_gamma   90.00
#
_symmetry.space_group_name_H-M   'P 1'
#
loop_
_entity.id
_entity.type
_entity.pdbx_description
1 polymer ?
#
loop_
_entity_poly.entity_id
_entity_poly.type
_entity_poly.pdbx_seq_one_letter_code
_entity_poly.pdbx_strand_id
1 'polypeptide(L)' 'MLSSADLHLEKLLILTVLTIFFGAGFFCTLIIFIINSVRKKKKNGLYYVLYFLFSGILILVLAAFYFYTMLLK' A
#
# COMPACT_ATOMS: atom_id res chain seq x y z
N MET A 1 -21.13 21.10 -16.36
CA MET A 1 -21.03 19.64 -16.63
C MET A 1 -19.60 19.08 -16.53
N LEU A 2 -18.61 19.84 -16.05
CA LEU A 2 -17.25 19.33 -15.75
C LEU A 2 -17.14 18.69 -14.35
N SER A 3 -17.90 19.20 -13.37
CA SER A 3 -17.86 18.73 -11.97
C SER A 3 -18.20 17.24 -11.77
N SER A 4 -19.01 16.64 -12.66
CA SER A 4 -19.32 15.21 -12.60
C SER A 4 -18.17 14.31 -13.04
N ALA A 5 -17.30 14.79 -13.94
CA ALA A 5 -16.13 14.06 -14.42
C ALA A 5 -14.97 14.10 -13.39
N ASP A 6 -14.76 15.26 -12.76
CA ASP A 6 -13.79 15.42 -11.66
C ASP A 6 -14.10 14.49 -10.48
N LEU A 7 -15.37 14.41 -10.08
CA LEU A 7 -15.80 13.50 -9.00
C LEU A 7 -15.50 12.03 -9.31
N HIS A 8 -15.51 11.63 -10.59
CA HIS A 8 -15.23 10.26 -11.00
C HIS A 8 -13.72 9.97 -10.97
N LEU A 9 -12.89 10.92 -11.43
CA LEU A 9 -11.43 10.82 -11.37
C LEU A 9 -10.92 10.82 -9.92
N GLU A 10 -11.43 11.68 -9.06
CA GLU A 10 -11.07 11.71 -7.64
C GLU A 10 -11.39 10.37 -6.95
N LYS A 11 -12.60 9.84 -7.18
CA LYS A 11 -12.99 8.52 -6.63
C LYS A 11 -12.10 7.40 -7.13
N LEU A 12 -11.77 7.39 -8.43
CA LEU A 12 -10.89 6.39 -9.02
C LEU A 12 -9.47 6.47 -8.44
N LEU A 13 -8.97 7.69 -8.23
CA LEU A 13 -7.66 7.92 -7.64
C LEU A 13 -7.60 7.42 -6.19
N ILE A 14 -8.60 7.77 -5.38
CA ILE A 14 -8.71 7.29 -4.00
C ILE A 14 -8.79 5.77 -3.97
N LEU A 15 -9.63 5.16 -4.81
CA LEU A 15 -9.76 3.71 -4.89
C LEU A 15 -8.44 3.05 -5.31
N THR A 16 -7.71 3.66 -6.24
CA THR A 16 -6.41 3.16 -6.72
C THR A 16 -5.38 3.19 -5.59
N VAL A 17 -5.25 4.31 -4.89
CA VAL A 17 -4.37 4.46 -3.71
C VAL A 17 -4.71 3.43 -2.65
N LEU A 18 -6.01 3.26 -2.35
CA LEU A 18 -6.50 2.28 -1.38
C LEU A 18 -6.13 0.85 -1.80
N THR A 19 -6.35 0.51 -3.07
CA THR A 19 -6.05 -0.82 -3.61
C THR A 19 -4.56 -1.12 -3.56
N ILE A 20 -3.70 -0.16 -3.94
CA ILE A 20 -2.24 -0.32 -3.86
C ILE A 20 -1.80 -0.49 -2.40
N PHE A 21 -2.30 0.34 -1.50
CA PHE A 21 -1.97 0.28 -0.08
C PHE A 21 -2.36 -1.06 0.55
N PHE A 22 -3.62 -1.46 0.42
CA PHE A 22 -4.12 -2.69 1.03
C PHE A 22 -3.53 -3.93 0.34
N GLY A 23 -3.48 -3.94 -0.99
CA GLY A 23 -2.93 -5.07 -1.73
C GLY A 23 -1.47 -5.31 -1.34
N ALA A 24 -0.63 -4.28 -1.51
CA ALA A 24 0.80 -4.44 -1.26
C ALA A 24 1.12 -4.65 0.22
N GLY A 25 0.45 -3.90 1.12
CA GLY A 25 0.58 -4.09 2.56
C GLY A 25 0.18 -5.51 3.01
N PHE A 26 -0.92 -6.04 2.46
CA PHE A 26 -1.40 -7.39 2.77
C PHE A 26 -0.42 -8.45 2.27
N PHE A 27 0.02 -8.36 1.01
CA PHE A 27 0.98 -9.32 0.45
C PHE A 27 2.30 -9.33 1.22
N CYS A 28 2.88 -8.16 1.52
CA CYS A 28 4.12 -8.08 2.30
C CYS A 28 3.94 -8.71 3.70
N THR A 29 2.84 -8.40 4.37
CA THR A 29 2.56 -8.92 5.71
C THR A 29 2.33 -10.43 5.70
N LEU A 30 1.63 -10.95 4.69
CA LEU A 30 1.38 -12.38 4.50
C LEU A 30 2.71 -13.14 4.32
N ILE A 31 3.61 -12.62 3.48
CA ILE A 31 4.93 -13.23 3.25
C ILE A 31 5.72 -13.28 4.56
N ILE A 32 5.77 -12.19 5.32
CA ILE A 32 6.47 -12.15 6.61
C ILE A 32 5.83 -13.09 7.63
N PHE A 33 4.50 -13.18 7.64
CA PHE A 33 3.78 -14.11 8.50
C PHE A 33 4.16 -15.56 8.21
N ILE A 34 4.18 -15.96 6.93
CA ILE A 34 4.61 -17.30 6.51
C ILE A 34 6.06 -17.54 6.94
N ILE A 35 6.98 -16.60 6.69
CA ILE A 35 8.40 -16.72 7.07
C ILE A 35 8.55 -16.89 8.59
N ASN A 36 7.86 -16.08 9.39
CA ASN A 36 7.93 -16.17 10.84
C ASN A 36 7.32 -17.48 11.37
N SER A 37 6.24 -17.95 10.74
CA SER A 37 5.61 -19.24 11.04
C SER A 37 6.58 -20.41 10.77
N VAL A 38 7.19 -20.45 9.59
CA VAL A 38 8.18 -21.48 9.21
C VAL A 38 9.40 -21.43 10.13
N ARG A 39 9.87 -20.24 10.50
CA ARG A 39 11.01 -20.05 11.42
C ARG A 39 10.65 -20.20 12.90
N LYS A 40 9.40 -20.58 13.23
CA LYS A 40 8.88 -20.70 14.60
C LYS A 40 9.13 -19.45 15.47
N LYS A 41 9.23 -18.27 14.83
CA LYS A 41 9.42 -16.99 15.52
C LYS A 41 8.07 -16.50 16.03
N LYS A 42 7.90 -16.49 17.35
CA LYS A 42 6.71 -15.87 17.97
C LYS A 42 6.82 -14.35 17.86
N LYS A 43 5.91 -13.75 17.09
CA LYS A 43 5.72 -12.30 16.98
C LYS A 43 4.28 -11.98 17.37
N ASN A 44 4.09 -10.88 18.10
CA ASN A 44 2.75 -10.46 18.54
C ASN A 44 1.91 -9.97 17.34
N GLY A 45 0.58 -10.01 17.42
CA GLY A 45 -0.31 -9.49 16.38
C GLY A 45 -0.01 -8.05 16.00
N LEU A 46 0.33 -7.21 16.99
CA LEU A 46 0.74 -5.81 16.78
C LEU A 46 1.96 -5.66 15.85
N TYR A 47 2.88 -6.63 15.85
CA TYR A 47 4.03 -6.60 14.94
C TYR A 47 3.57 -6.67 13.47
N TYR A 48 2.59 -7.50 13.17
CA TYR A 48 2.06 -7.65 11.81
C TYR A 48 1.19 -6.46 11.39
N VAL A 49 0.43 -5.88 12.33
CA VAL A 49 -0.35 -4.65 12.06
C VAL A 49 0.56 -3.48 11.73
N LEU A 50 1.62 -3.27 12.52
CA LEU A 50 2.60 -2.22 12.23
C LEU A 50 3.33 -2.49 10.90
N TYR A 51 3.73 -3.73 10.66
CA TYR A 51 4.39 -4.10 9.40
C TYR A 51 3.50 -3.87 8.17
N PHE A 52 2.21 -4.17 8.28
CA PHE A 52 1.21 -3.87 7.26
C PHE A 52 1.14 -2.37 6.96
N LEU A 53 1.03 -1.53 7.99
CA LEU A 53 0.97 -0.08 7.83
C LEU A 53 2.25 0.48 7.20
N PHE A 54 3.42 0.08 7.72
CA PHE A 54 4.70 0.54 7.20
C PHE A 54 4.94 0.13 5.75
N SER A 55 4.65 -1.13 5.39
CA SER A 55 4.84 -1.61 4.01
C SER A 55 3.89 -0.93 3.03
N GLY A 56 2.62 -0.75 3.40
CA GLY A 56 1.66 -0.01 2.57
C GLY A 56 2.09 1.44 2.34
N ILE A 57 2.50 2.16 3.39
CA ILE A 57 2.96 3.56 3.28
C ILE A 57 4.23 3.64 2.41
N LEU A 58 5.20 2.75 2.63
CA LEU A 58 6.44 2.75 1.85
C LEU A 58 6.20 2.60 0.36
N ILE A 59 5.27 1.71 -0.03
CA ILE A 59 4.94 1.48 -1.44
C ILE A 59 4.20 2.67 -2.04
N LEU A 60 3.32 3.33 -1.30
CA LEU A 60 2.70 4.58 -1.74
C LEU A 60 3.72 5.70 -1.94
N VAL A 61 4.66 5.87 -1.02
CA VAL A 61 5.74 6.86 -1.15
C VAL A 61 6.59 6.57 -2.39
N LEU A 62 6.94 5.30 -2.62
CA LEU A 62 7.70 4.88 -3.79
C LEU A 62 6.94 5.16 -5.09
N ALA A 63 5.63 4.85 -5.12
CA ALA A 63 4.78 5.11 -6.27
C ALA A 63 4.67 6.61 -6.56
N ALA A 64 4.43 7.43 -5.53
CA ALA A 64 4.38 8.88 -5.66
C ALA A 64 5.72 9.46 -6.19
N PHE A 65 6.85 8.97 -5.66
CA PHE A 65 8.18 9.37 -6.13
C PHE A 65 8.42 8.98 -7.59
N TYR A 66 7.98 7.78 -7.99
CA TYR A 66 8.07 7.34 -9.38
C TYR A 66 7.24 8.21 -10.33
N PHE A 67 5.98 8.51 -9.96
CA PHE A 67 5.14 9.43 -10.73
C PHE A 67 5.74 10.83 -10.83
N TYR A 68 6.30 11.34 -9.73
CA TYR A 68 6.96 12.64 -9.70
C TYR A 68 8.17 12.70 -10.64
N THR A 69 9.03 11.69 -10.60
CA THR A 69 10.21 11.61 -11.49
C THR A 69 9.83 11.41 -12.96
N MET A 70 8.73 10.69 -13.24
CA MET A 70 8.19 10.56 -14.60
C MET A 70 7.61 11.88 -15.13
N LEU A 71 6.94 12.67 -14.29
CA LEU A 71 6.34 13.97 -14.68
C LEU A 71 7.38 15.08 -14.88
N LEU A 72 8.51 15.02 -14.19
CA LEU A 72 9.60 15.99 -14.32
C LEU A 72 10.59 15.67 -15.46
N LYS A 73 10.39 14.54 -16.13
CA LYS A 73 11.19 14.11 -17.29
C LYS A 73 10.53 14.57 -18.58
#